data_AF-A0A7W3ZDL9-F1
#
_entry.id   AF-A0A7W3ZDL9-F1
#
_cell.length_a   1.000
_cell.length_b   1.000
_cell.length_c   1.000
_cell.angle_alpha   90.00
_cell.angle_beta   90.00
_cell.angle_gamma   90.00
#
_symmetry.space_group_name_H-M   'P 1'
#
loop_
_entity.id
_entity.type
_entity.pdbx_description
1 polymer ?
#
loop_
_entity_poly.entity_id
_entity_poly.type
_entity_poly.pdbx_seq_one_letter_code
_entity_poly.pdbx_strand_id
1 'polypeptide(L)'
;MDVAEHQLDPGSAQRLKLRDLVVRQPDRKTVRVFADDGSRDGFLVGWAELAPHPFHGRPAWQTVYRSVPGDDYSYWRGGTARRAHYTAMDYGGSDEIRLAIDEILTLARWGDVLADRETRAGRTGTYTATMDPVQAEWLAGLDEPKGITHLGGGRVRLTNVVVALFRGSPESQPHVDVNDLFHLDPMDSPIQLIRER
;
A
#
# COMPACT_ATOMS: atom_id res chain seq x y z
N MET A 1 11.08 -20.50 2.96
CA MET A 1 10.36 -20.84 4.20
C MET A 1 9.35 -19.72 4.40
N ASP A 2 8.10 -20.01 4.70
CA ASP A 2 7.17 -18.91 5.04
C ASP A 2 7.60 -18.35 6.40
N VAL A 3 7.54 -17.02 6.56
CA VAL A 3 7.72 -16.44 7.90
C VAL A 3 6.59 -17.01 8.73
N ALA A 4 6.93 -17.75 9.77
CA ALA A 4 5.90 -18.36 10.58
C ALA A 4 5.08 -17.25 11.24
N GLU A 5 3.75 -17.29 11.15
CA GLU A 5 2.83 -16.24 11.62
C GLU A 5 3.10 -15.80 13.06
N HIS A 6 3.69 -16.66 13.90
CA HIS A 6 4.08 -16.37 15.28
C HIS A 6 5.26 -15.39 15.42
N GLN A 7 5.95 -15.02 14.34
CA GLN A 7 7.01 -14.02 14.32
C GLN A 7 6.50 -12.61 13.99
N LEU A 8 5.23 -12.50 13.60
CA LEU A 8 4.55 -11.23 13.36
C LEU A 8 3.75 -10.83 14.59
N ASP A 9 3.67 -9.54 14.88
CA ASP A 9 2.64 -9.07 15.80
C ASP A 9 1.26 -9.17 15.12
N PRO A 10 0.17 -9.25 15.91
CA PRO A 10 -1.19 -9.34 15.37
C PRO A 10 -1.56 -8.19 14.42
N GLY A 11 -1.01 -6.99 14.63
CA GLY A 11 -1.25 -5.83 13.78
C GLY A 11 -0.65 -6.03 12.39
N SER A 12 0.63 -6.35 12.30
CA SER A 12 1.30 -6.64 11.02
C SER A 12 0.63 -7.79 10.26
N ALA A 13 0.24 -8.87 10.95
CA ALA A 13 -0.48 -10.00 10.33
C ALA A 13 -1.84 -9.58 9.76
N GLN A 14 -2.60 -8.78 10.51
CA GLN A 14 -3.86 -8.20 10.06
C GLN A 14 -3.66 -7.33 8.81
N ARG A 15 -2.64 -6.47 8.80
CA ARG A 15 -2.32 -5.55 7.69
C ARG A 15 -1.99 -6.31 6.40
N LEU A 16 -1.16 -7.35 6.50
CA LEU A 16 -0.84 -8.20 5.34
C LEU A 16 -2.10 -8.81 4.74
N LYS A 17 -2.99 -9.33 5.59
CA LYS A 17 -4.27 -9.90 5.14
C LYS A 17 -5.20 -8.86 4.52
N LEU A 18 -5.33 -7.68 5.14
CA LEU A 18 -6.17 -6.60 4.64
C LEU A 18 -5.72 -6.08 3.27
N ARG A 19 -4.41 -6.13 3.00
CA ARG A 19 -3.80 -5.59 1.77
C ARG A 19 -3.46 -6.67 0.74
N ASP A 20 -3.83 -7.92 1.01
CA ASP A 20 -3.53 -9.10 0.17
C ASP A 20 -2.03 -9.23 -0.15
N LEU A 21 -1.19 -9.13 0.89
CA LEU A 21 0.26 -9.17 0.80
C LEU A 21 0.81 -10.49 1.34
N VAL A 22 1.88 -10.96 0.73
CA VAL A 22 2.55 -12.22 1.09
C VAL A 22 3.97 -11.96 1.58
N VAL A 23 4.32 -12.54 2.72
CA VAL A 23 5.67 -12.50 3.27
C VAL A 23 6.41 -13.79 2.94
N ARG A 24 7.65 -13.67 2.45
CA ARG A 24 8.51 -14.82 2.13
C ARG A 24 9.87 -14.66 2.80
N GLN A 25 10.37 -15.75 3.39
CA GLN A 25 11.69 -15.81 3.99
C GLN A 25 12.59 -16.78 3.20
N PRO A 26 13.34 -16.29 2.19
CA PRO A 26 14.24 -17.13 1.40
C PRO A 26 15.34 -17.77 2.26
N ASP A 27 15.82 -17.08 3.29
CA ASP A 27 16.86 -17.54 4.20
C ASP A 27 16.70 -16.91 5.60
N ARG A 28 17.59 -17.26 6.54
CA ARG A 28 17.50 -16.77 7.94
C ARG A 28 17.78 -15.28 8.12
N LYS A 29 18.32 -14.60 7.11
CA LYS A 29 18.77 -13.21 7.18
C LYS A 29 17.93 -12.27 6.34
N THR A 30 17.01 -12.77 5.52
CA THR A 30 16.21 -11.92 4.64
C THR A 30 14.74 -12.28 4.69
N VAL A 31 13.89 -11.27 4.81
CA VAL A 31 12.43 -11.38 4.65
C VAL A 31 11.95 -10.39 3.60
N ARG A 32 11.03 -10.81 2.73
CA ARG A 32 10.53 -10.04 1.59
C ARG A 32 9.00 -9.98 1.63
N VAL A 33 8.43 -8.83 1.28
CA VAL A 33 6.99 -8.59 1.19
C VAL A 33 6.61 -8.43 -0.28
N PHE A 34 5.59 -9.15 -0.73
CA PHE A 34 5.12 -9.14 -2.11
C PHE A 34 3.64 -8.79 -2.22
N ALA A 35 3.27 -8.08 -3.28
CA ALA A 35 1.89 -7.88 -3.71
C ALA A 35 1.55 -8.80 -4.90
N ASP A 36 0.29 -9.23 -5.01
CA ASP A 36 -0.18 -9.92 -6.21
C ASP A 36 -0.38 -8.92 -7.37
N ASP A 37 0.56 -8.91 -8.31
CA ASP A 37 0.48 -8.17 -9.57
C ASP A 37 -0.03 -9.03 -10.75
N GLY A 38 -0.43 -10.27 -10.48
CA GLY A 38 -0.81 -11.27 -11.48
C GLY A 38 0.38 -11.99 -12.12
N SER A 39 1.62 -11.70 -11.73
CA SER A 39 2.79 -12.49 -12.13
C SER A 39 2.96 -13.73 -11.25
N ARG A 40 3.76 -14.70 -11.71
CA ARG A 40 4.04 -15.92 -10.94
C ARG A 40 4.73 -15.64 -9.60
N ASP A 41 5.62 -14.66 -9.60
CA ASP A 41 6.48 -14.37 -8.46
C ASP A 41 5.93 -13.25 -7.57
N GLY A 42 4.97 -12.47 -8.07
CA GLY A 42 4.44 -11.28 -7.41
C GLY A 42 5.39 -10.09 -7.52
N PHE A 43 4.89 -8.92 -7.14
CA PHE A 43 5.67 -7.69 -7.15
C PHE A 43 6.33 -7.44 -5.79
N LEU A 44 7.65 -7.23 -5.76
CA LEU A 44 8.39 -6.97 -4.51
C LEU A 44 8.04 -5.56 -3.98
N VAL A 45 7.42 -5.50 -2.80
CA VAL A 45 7.05 -4.25 -2.13
C VAL A 45 8.21 -3.71 -1.29
N GLY A 46 8.93 -4.61 -0.62
CA GLY A 46 10.08 -4.28 0.23
C GLY A 46 10.69 -5.53 0.85
N TRP A 47 11.80 -5.36 1.56
CA TRP A 47 12.45 -6.43 2.30
C TRP A 47 13.17 -5.92 3.54
N ALA A 48 13.43 -6.81 4.47
CA ALA A 48 14.28 -6.60 5.62
C ALA A 48 15.48 -7.55 5.56
N GLU A 49 16.67 -7.03 5.85
CA GLU A 49 17.91 -7.81 5.88
C GLU A 49 18.61 -7.69 7.23
N LEU A 50 19.01 -8.81 7.82
CA LEU A 50 19.76 -8.85 9.07
C LEU A 50 21.22 -8.51 8.82
N ALA A 51 21.62 -7.29 9.17
CA ALA A 51 22.95 -6.74 8.97
C ALA A 51 23.44 -5.94 10.21
N PRO A 52 24.74 -5.67 10.36
CA PRO A 52 25.23 -4.84 11.45
C PRO A 52 24.63 -3.42 11.40
N HIS A 53 24.06 -2.96 12.50
CA HIS A 53 23.51 -1.61 12.63
C HIS A 53 24.62 -0.56 12.45
N PRO A 54 24.41 0.51 11.66
CA PRO A 54 25.46 1.46 11.28
C PRO A 54 26.06 2.21 12.48
N PHE A 55 25.30 2.39 13.57
CA PHE A 55 25.76 3.16 14.73
C PHE A 55 26.39 2.33 15.86
N HIS A 56 26.00 1.07 16.04
CA HIS A 56 26.46 0.24 17.17
C HIS A 56 26.97 -1.16 16.79
N GLY A 57 26.94 -1.52 15.51
CA GLY A 57 27.53 -2.76 14.97
C GLY A 57 26.85 -4.07 15.38
N ARG A 58 25.82 -4.02 16.24
CA ARG A 58 25.01 -5.20 16.59
C ARG A 58 24.07 -5.55 15.43
N PRO A 59 23.76 -6.83 15.19
CA PRO A 59 22.80 -7.21 14.16
C PRO A 59 21.43 -6.56 14.38
N ALA A 60 20.90 -5.93 13.33
CA ALA A 60 19.57 -5.34 13.26
C ALA A 60 18.95 -5.65 11.90
N TRP A 61 17.62 -5.66 11.83
CA TRP A 61 16.87 -5.80 10.60
C TRP A 61 16.83 -4.45 9.88
N GLN A 62 17.61 -4.33 8.81
CA GLN A 62 17.64 -3.15 7.96
C GLN A 62 16.51 -3.24 6.95
N THR A 63 15.58 -2.29 7.05
CA THR A 63 14.41 -2.20 6.18
C THR A 63 14.74 -1.50 4.87
N VAL A 64 14.28 -2.08 3.78
CA VAL A 64 14.27 -1.48 2.45
C VAL A 64 12.86 -1.55 1.88
N TYR A 65 12.33 -0.43 1.41
CA TYR A 65 10.95 -0.33 0.91
C TYR A 65 10.91 0.38 -0.44
N ARG A 66 9.89 0.09 -1.24
CA ARG A 66 9.66 0.81 -2.50
C ARG A 66 9.11 2.20 -2.21
N SER A 67 9.94 3.22 -2.42
CA SER A 67 9.55 4.62 -2.32
C SER A 67 9.08 5.15 -3.67
N VAL A 68 8.06 6.00 -3.64
CA VAL A 68 7.61 6.79 -4.78
C VAL A 68 7.58 8.26 -4.35
N PRO A 69 8.43 9.12 -4.95
CA PRO A 69 8.45 10.55 -4.63
C PRO A 69 7.07 11.19 -4.77
N GLY A 70 6.72 12.08 -3.86
CA GLY A 70 5.42 12.76 -3.87
C GLY A 70 5.16 13.57 -5.15
N ASP A 71 6.22 14.05 -5.79
CA ASP A 71 6.21 14.80 -7.05
C ASP A 71 6.21 13.92 -8.32
N ASP A 72 6.14 12.59 -8.19
CA ASP A 72 5.96 11.70 -9.34
C ASP A 72 4.50 11.68 -9.79
N TYR A 73 4.16 12.63 -10.67
CA TYR A 73 2.81 12.73 -11.25
C TYR A 73 2.36 11.48 -12.01
N SER A 74 3.28 10.62 -12.47
CA SER A 74 2.88 9.42 -13.21
C SER A 74 2.15 8.43 -12.30
N TYR A 75 2.63 8.24 -11.07
CA TYR A 75 2.00 7.38 -10.07
C TYR A 75 0.55 7.81 -9.80
N TRP A 76 0.36 9.08 -9.45
CA TRP A 76 -0.94 9.57 -9.02
C TRP A 76 -2.00 9.65 -10.13
N ARG A 77 -1.55 9.68 -11.39
CA ARG A 77 -2.42 9.69 -12.57
C ARG A 77 -2.69 8.30 -13.13
N GLY A 78 -2.36 7.25 -12.37
CA GLY A 78 -2.60 5.86 -12.77
C GLY A 78 -1.60 5.29 -13.78
N GLY A 79 -0.46 5.96 -13.97
CA GLY A 79 0.66 5.43 -14.73
C GLY A 79 1.69 4.75 -13.82
N THR A 80 2.61 4.00 -14.43
CA THR A 80 3.74 3.39 -13.71
C THR A 80 4.67 4.47 -13.16
N ALA A 81 4.99 4.41 -11.87
CA ALA A 81 5.91 5.34 -11.22
C ALA A 81 7.31 5.24 -11.81
N ARG A 82 7.71 6.25 -12.58
CA ARG A 82 9.00 6.28 -13.28
C ARG A 82 10.18 6.52 -12.34
N ARG A 83 9.94 7.18 -11.21
CA ARG A 83 10.96 7.53 -10.21
C ARG A 83 10.92 6.62 -8.98
N ALA A 84 10.13 5.55 -9.03
CA ALA A 84 10.11 4.56 -7.97
C ALA A 84 11.49 3.93 -7.81
N HIS A 85 11.91 3.75 -6.57
CA HIS A 85 13.17 3.09 -6.23
C HIS A 85 13.06 2.44 -4.86
N TYR A 86 13.97 1.52 -4.57
CA TYR A 86 14.07 0.93 -3.25
C TYR A 86 14.97 1.79 -2.37
N THR A 87 14.45 2.17 -1.21
CA THR A 87 15.09 3.08 -0.26
C THR A 87 15.30 2.33 1.05
N ALA A 88 16.53 2.37 1.57
CA ALA A 88 16.84 1.87 2.89
C ALA A 88 16.40 2.88 3.96
N MET A 89 15.97 2.40 5.12
CA MET A 89 15.62 3.25 6.26
C MET A 89 16.84 3.95 6.87
N ASP A 90 16.71 5.26 7.12
CA ASP A 90 17.83 6.13 7.48
C ASP A 90 18.38 5.90 8.91
N TYR A 91 17.61 5.32 9.83
CA TYR A 91 18.03 5.15 11.23
C TYR A 91 18.75 3.84 11.54
N GLY A 92 18.99 2.97 10.54
CA GLY A 92 19.89 1.83 10.68
C GLY A 92 19.26 0.47 10.98
N GLY A 93 17.93 0.40 11.05
CA GLY A 93 17.16 -0.83 11.21
C GLY A 93 16.62 -1.06 12.62
N SER A 94 15.76 -2.06 12.78
CA SER A 94 15.12 -2.40 14.05
C SER A 94 15.60 -3.76 14.58
N ASP A 95 15.64 -3.91 15.90
CA ASP A 95 16.11 -5.16 16.54
C ASP A 95 15.16 -6.35 16.32
N GLU A 96 13.92 -6.07 15.90
CA GLU A 96 12.86 -7.05 15.75
C GLU A 96 12.32 -7.07 14.31
N ILE A 97 12.22 -8.28 13.74
CA ILE A 97 11.74 -8.48 12.37
C ILE A 97 10.33 -7.94 12.14
N ARG A 98 9.47 -8.00 13.16
CA ARG A 98 8.10 -7.47 13.10
C ARG A 98 8.07 -5.96 12.88
N LEU A 99 9.01 -5.22 13.48
CA LEU A 99 9.10 -3.76 13.31
C LEU A 99 9.57 -3.44 11.89
N ALA A 100 10.55 -4.18 11.38
CA ALA A 100 11.01 -4.02 10.01
C ALA A 100 9.89 -4.29 8.99
N ILE A 101 9.02 -5.29 9.23
CA ILE A 101 7.85 -5.54 8.38
C ILE A 101 6.82 -4.42 8.51
N ASP A 102 6.53 -3.98 9.73
CA ASP A 102 5.62 -2.86 9.98
C ASP A 102 6.06 -1.59 9.24
N GLU A 103 7.36 -1.28 9.26
CA GLU A 103 7.99 -0.19 8.53
C GLU A 103 7.77 -0.31 7.00
N ILE A 104 7.96 -1.50 6.42
CA ILE A 104 7.69 -1.73 4.98
C ILE A 104 6.23 -1.42 4.67
N LEU A 105 5.30 -1.93 5.46
CA LEU A 105 3.86 -1.74 5.26
C LEU A 105 3.43 -0.28 5.44
N THR A 106 4.12 0.45 6.30
CA THR A 106 3.86 1.87 6.60
C THR A 106 4.46 2.82 5.57
N LEU A 107 5.47 2.41 4.80
CA LEU A 107 6.21 3.32 3.92
C LEU A 107 6.12 2.97 2.44
N ALA A 108 5.96 1.69 2.11
CA ALA A 108 6.02 1.26 0.73
C ALA A 108 4.81 1.77 -0.07
N ARG A 109 5.06 2.09 -1.34
CA ARG A 109 4.05 2.47 -2.33
C ARG A 109 4.12 1.52 -3.51
N TRP A 110 3.00 0.92 -3.88
CA TRP A 110 2.90 -0.03 -5.00
C TRP A 110 1.56 0.03 -5.75
N GLY A 111 0.75 1.05 -5.48
CA GLY A 111 -0.57 1.20 -6.09
C GLY A 111 -0.54 1.34 -7.60
N ASP A 112 0.54 1.88 -8.18
CA ASP A 112 0.74 1.99 -9.62
C ASP A 112 0.86 0.63 -10.31
N VAL A 113 1.42 -0.38 -9.63
CA VAL A 113 1.50 -1.75 -10.16
C VAL A 113 0.11 -2.36 -10.25
N LEU A 114 -0.73 -2.11 -9.24
CA LEU A 114 -2.13 -2.55 -9.25
C LEU A 114 -2.93 -1.79 -10.31
N ALA A 115 -2.73 -0.48 -10.46
CA ALA A 115 -3.39 0.33 -11.47
C ALA A 115 -3.01 -0.10 -12.90
N ASP A 116 -1.73 -0.40 -13.14
CA ASP A 116 -1.26 -0.95 -14.42
C ASP A 116 -1.90 -2.32 -14.72
N ARG A 117 -2.02 -3.19 -13.71
CA ARG A 117 -2.73 -4.48 -13.83
C ARG A 117 -4.20 -4.28 -14.22
N GLU A 118 -4.92 -3.37 -13.58
CA GLU A 118 -6.32 -3.07 -13.92
C GLU A 118 -6.45 -2.54 -15.36
N THR A 119 -5.52 -1.68 -15.77
CA THR A 119 -5.47 -1.11 -17.12
C THR A 119 -5.21 -2.18 -18.18
N ARG A 120 -4.18 -3.04 -17.98
CA ARG A 120 -3.86 -4.15 -18.89
C ARG A 120 -4.98 -5.19 -18.96
N ALA A 121 -5.71 -5.38 -17.87
CA ALA A 121 -6.88 -6.26 -17.85
C ALA A 121 -8.12 -5.65 -18.53
N GLY A 122 -8.06 -4.41 -19.02
CA GLY A 122 -9.19 -3.72 -19.65
C GLY A 122 -10.36 -3.46 -18.70
N ARG A 123 -10.13 -3.47 -17.38
CA ARG A 123 -11.18 -3.31 -16.38
C ARG A 123 -11.54 -1.84 -16.22
N THR A 124 -12.49 -1.37 -17.03
CA THR A 124 -13.07 -0.02 -16.95
C THR A 124 -14.31 -0.03 -16.05
N GLY A 125 -14.11 0.06 -14.75
CA GLY A 125 -15.18 0.16 -13.76
C GLY A 125 -15.05 1.42 -12.92
N THR A 126 -16.15 1.75 -12.27
CA THR A 126 -16.22 2.80 -11.26
C THR A 126 -16.84 2.24 -9.99
N TYR A 127 -16.47 2.85 -8.88
CA TYR A 127 -17.00 2.60 -7.56
C TYR A 127 -17.69 3.88 -7.09
N THR A 128 -18.75 3.71 -6.31
CA THR A 128 -19.38 4.81 -5.58
C THR A 128 -19.22 4.59 -4.08
N ALA A 129 -19.11 5.70 -3.36
CA ALA A 129 -19.06 5.70 -1.91
C ALA A 129 -19.97 6.82 -1.39
N THR A 130 -20.58 6.56 -0.25
CA THR A 130 -21.36 7.56 0.50
C THR A 130 -20.67 7.78 1.84
N MET A 131 -20.33 9.03 2.13
CA MET A 131 -19.62 9.45 3.34
C MET A 131 -20.16 10.81 3.81
N ASP A 132 -19.56 11.37 4.85
CA ASP A 132 -19.90 12.72 5.30
C ASP A 132 -19.71 13.74 4.15
N PRO A 133 -20.61 14.72 3.95
CA PRO A 133 -20.47 15.72 2.89
C PRO A 133 -19.13 16.46 2.87
N VAL A 134 -18.56 16.77 4.05
CA VAL A 134 -17.26 17.46 4.14
C VAL A 134 -16.13 16.53 3.70
N GLN A 135 -16.19 15.25 4.06
CA GLN A 135 -15.23 14.24 3.61
C GLN A 135 -15.31 14.03 2.09
N ALA A 136 -16.53 13.96 1.54
CA ALA A 136 -16.76 13.80 0.11
C ALA A 136 -16.24 15.01 -0.69
N GLU A 137 -16.48 16.23 -0.19
CA GLU A 137 -15.97 17.46 -0.79
C GLU A 137 -14.43 17.52 -0.72
N TRP A 138 -13.85 17.21 0.43
CA TRP A 138 -12.39 17.14 0.59
C TRP A 138 -11.77 16.14 -0.37
N LEU A 139 -12.31 14.92 -0.43
CA LEU A 139 -11.77 13.85 -1.27
C LEU A 139 -11.86 14.20 -2.76
N ALA A 140 -12.96 14.80 -3.19
CA ALA A 140 -13.13 15.23 -4.58
C ALA A 140 -12.36 16.51 -4.91
N GLY A 141 -11.95 17.29 -3.91
CA GLY A 141 -11.10 18.46 -4.04
C GLY A 141 -9.61 18.13 -4.15
N LEU A 142 -9.21 16.87 -3.98
CA LEU A 142 -7.82 16.45 -4.14
C LEU A 142 -7.35 16.68 -5.58
N ASP A 143 -6.19 17.33 -5.72
CA ASP A 143 -5.54 17.47 -7.02
C ASP A 143 -5.18 16.10 -7.61
N GLU A 144 -4.82 15.16 -6.76
CA GLU A 144 -4.37 13.82 -7.10
C GLU A 144 -4.79 12.82 -5.99
N PRO A 145 -5.10 11.56 -6.32
CA PRO A 145 -5.07 10.96 -7.66
C PRO A 145 -6.24 11.39 -8.56
N LYS A 146 -6.03 11.45 -9.88
CA LYS A 146 -7.11 11.71 -10.85
C LYS A 146 -8.11 10.56 -10.94
N GLY A 147 -9.39 10.90 -11.12
CA GLY A 147 -10.48 9.92 -11.27
C GLY A 147 -11.42 9.83 -10.07
N ILE A 148 -11.44 10.89 -9.25
CA ILE A 148 -12.42 11.13 -8.19
C ILE A 148 -13.43 12.15 -8.69
N THR A 149 -14.72 11.93 -8.49
CA THR A 149 -15.78 12.85 -8.90
C THR A 149 -16.79 13.03 -7.78
N HIS A 150 -17.06 14.28 -7.39
CA HIS A 150 -18.13 14.60 -6.46
C HIS A 150 -19.48 14.46 -7.15
N LEU A 151 -20.38 13.66 -6.57
CA LEU A 151 -21.75 13.46 -7.07
C LEU A 151 -22.79 14.28 -6.28
N GLY A 152 -22.38 14.96 -5.21
CA GLY A 152 -23.25 15.72 -4.31
C GLY A 152 -23.85 14.87 -3.19
N GLY A 153 -24.26 15.53 -2.10
CA GLY A 153 -24.93 14.89 -0.96
C GLY A 153 -24.09 13.83 -0.25
N GLY A 154 -22.77 14.04 -0.14
CA GLY A 154 -21.86 13.07 0.48
C GLY A 154 -21.45 11.90 -0.42
N ARG A 155 -21.83 11.91 -1.69
CA ARG A 155 -21.51 10.84 -2.65
C ARG A 155 -20.33 11.20 -3.52
N VAL A 156 -19.44 10.23 -3.71
CA VAL A 156 -18.29 10.31 -4.63
C VAL A 156 -18.29 9.11 -5.58
N ARG A 157 -17.68 9.31 -6.75
CA ARG A 157 -17.32 8.25 -7.70
C ARG A 157 -15.81 8.15 -7.81
N LEU A 158 -15.29 6.93 -7.79
CA LEU A 158 -13.88 6.59 -7.92
C LEU A 158 -13.70 5.67 -9.13
N THR A 159 -12.70 5.89 -9.97
CA THR A 159 -12.33 4.90 -11.01
C THR A 159 -11.62 3.69 -10.40
N ASN A 160 -11.64 2.54 -11.08
CA ASN A 160 -10.85 1.36 -10.69
C ASN A 160 -9.37 1.68 -10.46
N VAL A 161 -8.80 2.57 -11.28
CA VAL A 161 -7.40 3.01 -11.18
C VAL A 161 -7.15 3.72 -9.86
N VAL A 162 -8.04 4.63 -9.44
CA VAL A 162 -7.94 5.31 -8.14
C VAL A 162 -8.04 4.32 -6.99
N VAL A 163 -8.98 3.37 -7.08
CA VAL A 163 -9.13 2.32 -6.07
C VAL A 163 -7.87 1.47 -5.97
N ALA A 164 -7.26 1.10 -7.10
CA ALA A 164 -6.00 0.36 -7.13
C ALA A 164 -4.83 1.17 -6.50
N LEU A 165 -4.78 2.48 -6.74
CA LEU A 165 -3.80 3.37 -6.11
C LEU A 165 -3.95 3.37 -4.59
N PHE A 166 -5.15 3.61 -4.07
CA PHE A 166 -5.41 3.57 -2.63
C PHE A 166 -5.20 2.16 -2.02
N ARG A 167 -5.37 1.10 -2.81
CA ARG A 167 -5.05 -0.28 -2.39
C ARG A 167 -3.56 -0.54 -2.23
N GLY A 168 -2.70 0.18 -2.95
CA GLY A 168 -1.24 0.08 -2.79
C GLY A 168 -0.58 1.27 -2.10
N SER A 169 -1.36 2.14 -1.46
CA SER A 169 -0.86 3.24 -0.62
C SER A 169 -0.29 2.75 0.73
N PRO A 170 0.40 3.61 1.48
CA PRO A 170 0.64 3.37 2.90
C PRO A 170 -0.67 3.32 3.69
N GLU A 171 -0.67 2.63 4.82
CA GLU A 171 -1.84 2.55 5.70
C GLU A 171 -2.21 3.91 6.32
N SER A 172 -1.24 4.80 6.52
CA SER A 172 -1.35 6.06 7.26
C SER A 172 -2.19 7.15 6.58
N GLN A 173 -3.05 6.79 5.61
CA GLN A 173 -4.15 7.54 4.98
C GLN A 173 -3.90 8.00 3.53
N PRO A 174 -4.97 8.10 2.73
CA PRO A 174 -6.16 7.24 2.70
C PRO A 174 -5.87 5.90 1.98
N HIS A 175 -6.61 4.83 2.30
CA HIS A 175 -6.35 3.50 1.71
C HIS A 175 -7.60 2.63 1.51
N VAL A 176 -7.55 1.68 0.55
CA VAL A 176 -8.63 0.70 0.27
C VAL A 176 -8.16 -0.73 0.57
N ASP A 177 -8.90 -1.51 1.35
CA ASP A 177 -8.53 -2.90 1.62
C ASP A 177 -9.01 -3.89 0.52
N VAL A 178 -8.74 -5.18 0.72
CA VAL A 178 -9.10 -6.26 -0.20
C VAL A 178 -10.63 -6.47 -0.31
N ASN A 179 -11.41 -6.03 0.67
CA ASN A 179 -12.87 -6.15 0.69
C ASN A 179 -13.59 -4.92 0.12
N ASP A 180 -12.86 -4.05 -0.59
CA ASP A 180 -13.36 -2.80 -1.13
C ASP A 180 -13.90 -1.85 -0.02
N LEU A 181 -13.32 -1.91 1.19
CA LEU A 181 -13.58 -0.92 2.23
C LEU A 181 -12.55 0.21 2.13
N PHE A 182 -13.05 1.44 2.11
CA PHE A 182 -12.24 2.65 2.04
C PHE A 182 -12.07 3.26 3.42
N HIS A 183 -10.82 3.40 3.85
CA HIS A 183 -10.39 3.92 5.14
C HIS A 183 -9.83 5.33 4.91
N LEU A 184 -10.60 6.34 5.30
CA LEU A 184 -10.23 7.75 5.16
C LEU A 184 -9.34 8.20 6.32
N ASP A 185 -9.76 7.88 7.55
CA ASP A 185 -9.03 8.09 8.80
C ASP A 185 -9.08 6.79 9.62
N PRO A 186 -7.99 6.37 10.30
CA PRO A 186 -7.97 5.18 11.14
C PRO A 186 -9.00 5.18 12.29
N MET A 187 -9.48 6.35 12.71
CA MET A 187 -10.47 6.51 13.77
C MET A 187 -11.91 6.44 13.26
N ASP A 188 -12.12 6.60 11.96
CA ASP A 188 -13.44 6.56 11.36
C ASP A 188 -13.85 5.13 10.98
N SER A 189 -15.17 4.90 10.91
CA SER A 189 -15.66 3.64 10.36
C SER A 189 -15.35 3.57 8.86
N PRO A 190 -14.90 2.40 8.34
CA PRO A 190 -14.62 2.26 6.93
C PRO A 190 -15.88 2.42 6.07
N ILE A 191 -15.69 2.96 4.87
CA ILE A 191 -16.76 3.24 3.91
C ILE A 191 -16.79 2.14 2.87
N GLN A 192 -17.91 1.45 2.71
CA GLN A 192 -18.06 0.44 1.67
C GLN A 192 -18.06 1.08 0.28
N LEU A 193 -17.16 0.64 -0.58
CA LEU A 193 -17.22 0.97 -2.00
C LEU A 193 -18.22 0.05 -2.71
N ILE A 194 -19.09 0.64 -3.51
CA ILE A 194 -20.10 -0.06 -4.30
C ILE A 194 -19.71 0.03 -5.77
N ARG A 195 -19.37 -1.11 -6.36
CA ARG A 195 -19.05 -1.19 -7.79
C ARG A 195 -20.28 -0.90 -8.65
N GLU A 196 -20.16 0.07 -9.56
CA GLU A 196 -21.15 0.34 -10.58
C GLU A 196 -21.04 -0.75 -11.68
N ARG A 197 -22.18 -1.29 -12.11
CA ARG A 197 -22.27 -2.31 -13.16
C ARG A 197 -22.40 -1.68 -14.54
#